data_AF-A0A8T5STC2-F1
#
_entry.id   AF-A0A8T5STC2-F1
#
_cell.length_a   1.000
_cell.length_b   1.000
_cell.length_c   1.000
_cell.angle_alpha   90.00
_cell.angle_beta   90.00
_cell.angle_gamma   90.00
#
_symmetry.space_group_name_H-M   'P 1'
#
loop_
_entity.id
_entity.type
_entity.pdbx_description
1 polymer ?
#
loop_
_entity_poly.entity_id
_entity_poly.type
_entity_poly.pdbx_seq_one_letter_code
_entity_poly.pdbx_strand_id
1 'polypeptide(L)'
;MMLGEQKRSSRIRVKMSKIQFPEICPVCLEEPEDLVFVTIVEKAGDDYASSSWTRQQDKAAVALSAAKGVTTFAIPTCMKHGSKSVRSLKTKIIAALGFFVLFYPILFFLLQINVALVYSRPILPPLLGFIVTTALLVMILLYGLFPRALERAIRFHEVSRVKDSVLLSLSNAEYGRLFLDHNEMAADIIEDDSSETVD
;
A
#
# COMPACT_ATOMS: atom_id res chain seq x y z
N MET A 1 4.70 -8.32 -35.43
CA MET A 1 4.87 -6.85 -35.48
C MET A 1 3.52 -6.23 -35.13
N MET A 2 3.25 -6.00 -33.84
CA MET A 2 2.22 -5.08 -33.35
C MET A 2 2.70 -4.54 -32.01
N LEU A 3 2.46 -3.25 -31.83
CA LEU A 3 3.24 -2.34 -31.01
C LEU A 3 3.20 -2.72 -29.54
N GLY A 4 4.38 -2.78 -28.93
CA GLY A 4 4.51 -2.60 -27.50
C GLY A 4 3.97 -1.21 -27.16
N GLU A 5 2.74 -1.17 -26.65
CA GLU A 5 2.19 0.01 -26.02
C GLU A 5 3.10 0.30 -24.82
N GLN A 6 3.99 1.27 -25.01
CA GLN A 6 4.86 1.76 -23.96
C GLN A 6 3.99 2.09 -22.77
N LYS A 7 4.15 1.30 -21.71
CA LYS A 7 3.62 1.55 -20.38
C LYS A 7 4.36 2.78 -19.82
N ARG A 8 4.09 3.97 -20.38
CA ARG A 8 4.43 5.23 -19.73
C ARG A 8 3.49 5.29 -18.53
N SER A 9 4.02 4.97 -17.35
CA SER A 9 3.38 5.36 -16.11
C SER A 9 3.47 6.88 -16.05
N SER A 10 2.56 7.57 -16.73
CA SER A 10 2.46 9.02 -16.66
C SER A 10 2.19 9.37 -15.20
N ARG A 11 3.13 10.11 -14.63
CA ARG A 11 2.98 10.69 -13.30
C ARG A 11 2.20 11.97 -13.49
N ILE A 12 1.00 12.02 -12.93
CA ILE A 12 0.14 13.18 -13.04
C ILE A 12 0.30 13.96 -11.74
N ARG A 13 0.71 15.22 -11.82
CA ARG A 13 0.72 16.14 -10.68
C ARG A 13 -0.56 16.94 -10.73
N VAL A 14 -1.38 16.84 -9.68
CA VAL A 14 -2.65 17.56 -9.59
C VAL A 14 -2.70 18.43 -8.35
N LYS A 15 -3.36 19.59 -8.46
CA LYS A 15 -3.64 20.43 -7.28
C LYS A 15 -4.59 19.74 -6.32
N MET A 16 -4.16 19.59 -5.07
CA MET A 16 -4.89 18.84 -4.07
C MET A 16 -6.25 19.49 -3.72
N SER A 17 -6.32 20.81 -3.69
CA SER A 17 -7.56 21.52 -3.35
C SER A 17 -8.65 21.44 -4.42
N LYS A 18 -8.32 21.02 -5.66
CA LYS A 18 -9.23 21.03 -6.81
C LYS A 18 -9.39 19.67 -7.49
N ILE A 19 -8.77 18.62 -6.96
CA ILE A 19 -8.84 17.29 -7.55
C ILE A 19 -10.28 16.76 -7.55
N GLN A 20 -10.76 16.36 -8.72
CA GLN A 20 -12.03 15.68 -8.90
C GLN A 20 -11.81 14.33 -9.57
N PHE A 21 -12.42 13.28 -9.05
CA PHE A 21 -12.35 11.96 -9.65
C PHE A 21 -13.57 11.74 -10.56
N PRO A 22 -13.39 11.23 -11.79
CA PRO A 22 -14.51 10.85 -12.65
C PRO A 22 -15.42 9.85 -11.95
N GLU A 23 -16.73 9.95 -12.17
CA GLU A 23 -17.77 9.05 -11.65
C GLU A 23 -17.77 7.69 -12.35
N ILE A 24 -16.62 7.01 -12.38
CA ILE A 24 -16.42 5.71 -13.02
C ILE A 24 -15.42 4.91 -12.18
N CYS A 25 -15.54 3.58 -12.15
CA CYS A 25 -14.60 2.75 -11.42
C CYS A 25 -13.19 2.75 -12.06
N PRO A 26 -12.12 3.12 -11.33
CA PRO A 26 -10.75 3.18 -11.87
C PRO A 26 -10.16 1.82 -12.24
N VAL A 27 -10.76 0.72 -11.75
CA VAL A 27 -10.28 -0.64 -11.99
C VAL A 27 -10.91 -1.26 -13.23
N CYS A 28 -12.23 -1.17 -13.37
CA CYS A 28 -12.99 -1.88 -14.40
C CYS A 28 -13.80 -0.98 -15.33
N LEU A 29 -13.81 0.34 -15.11
CA LEU A 29 -14.60 1.32 -15.88
C LEU A 29 -16.13 1.13 -15.84
N GLU A 30 -16.63 0.30 -14.92
CA GLU A 30 -18.07 0.15 -14.66
C GLU A 30 -18.61 1.36 -13.88
N GLU A 31 -19.94 1.51 -13.88
CA GLU A 31 -20.66 2.55 -13.13
C GLU A 31 -20.33 2.50 -11.63
N PRO A 32 -20.22 3.67 -10.97
CA PRO A 32 -19.91 3.75 -9.56
C PRO A 32 -21.16 3.45 -8.73
N GLU A 33 -21.01 2.53 -7.79
CA GLU A 33 -22.07 2.18 -6.84
C GLU A 33 -21.68 2.54 -5.40
N ASP A 34 -20.41 2.89 -5.19
CA ASP A 34 -19.82 3.06 -3.87
C ASP A 34 -18.68 4.10 -3.86
N LEU A 35 -18.42 4.69 -2.70
CA LEU A 35 -17.40 5.72 -2.49
C LEU A 35 -16.37 5.22 -1.48
N VAL A 36 -15.13 5.01 -1.95
CA VAL A 36 -14.01 4.61 -1.09
C VAL A 36 -13.22 5.84 -0.68
N PHE A 37 -13.10 6.05 0.63
CA PHE A 37 -12.23 7.07 1.20
C PHE A 37 -10.79 6.56 1.28
N VAL A 38 -9.90 7.15 0.49
CA VAL A 38 -8.47 6.89 0.53
C VAL A 38 -7.79 8.00 1.29
N THR A 39 -7.24 7.65 2.45
CA THR A 39 -6.53 8.56 3.34
C THR A 39 -5.04 8.42 3.12
N ILE A 40 -4.38 9.51 2.70
CA ILE A 40 -2.93 9.59 2.51
C ILE A 40 -2.35 10.45 3.62
N VAL A 41 -1.25 9.98 4.18
CA VAL A 41 -0.49 10.70 5.19
C VAL A 41 0.76 11.23 4.50
N GLU A 42 0.96 12.54 4.53
CA GLU A 42 2.20 13.17 4.11
C GLU A 42 3.35 12.54 4.91
N LYS A 43 4.34 12.00 4.20
CA LYS A 43 5.60 11.58 4.84
C LYS A 43 6.30 12.86 5.28
N ALA A 44 5.96 13.35 6.48
CA ALA A 44 6.89 14.18 7.22
C ALA A 44 8.21 13.40 7.27
N GLY A 45 9.31 14.01 6.81
CA GLY A 45 10.63 13.38 6.81
C GLY A 45 10.90 12.73 8.17
N ASP A 46 11.75 11.71 8.19
CA ASP A 46 12.19 11.05 9.42
C ASP A 46 12.76 12.09 10.40
N ASP A 47 11.89 12.72 11.18
CA ASP A 47 12.24 13.39 12.41
C ASP A 47 12.56 12.26 13.39
N TYR A 48 13.75 11.70 13.24
CA TYR A 48 14.55 11.22 14.36
C TYR A 48 14.79 12.41 15.29
N ALA A 49 13.73 12.94 15.89
CA ALA A 49 13.82 13.66 17.13
C ALA A 49 14.27 12.62 18.15
N SER A 50 15.59 12.53 18.26
CA SER A 50 16.32 11.80 19.29
C SER A 50 15.53 11.84 20.58
N SER A 51 15.30 10.66 21.15
CA SER A 51 14.88 10.44 22.52
C SER A 51 15.37 11.54 23.48
N SER A 52 14.58 12.59 23.68
CA SER A 52 14.74 13.47 24.83
C SER A 52 13.66 13.04 25.81
N TRP A 53 14.09 12.36 26.85
CA TRP A 53 13.32 11.81 27.96
C TRP A 53 12.64 12.90 28.84
N THR A 54 12.30 14.04 28.25
CA THR A 54 12.04 15.29 28.97
C THR A 54 11.10 16.20 28.18
N ARG A 55 9.90 15.71 27.86
CA ARG A 55 8.69 16.54 27.92
C ARG A 55 7.49 15.63 27.73
N GLN A 56 6.58 15.72 28.67
CA GLN A 56 5.19 15.33 28.55
C GLN A 56 4.58 16.09 27.35
N GLN A 57 4.90 15.66 26.13
CA GLN A 57 4.27 16.17 24.93
C GLN A 57 2.85 15.65 24.94
N ASP A 58 1.89 16.57 24.99
CA ASP A 58 0.47 16.26 24.89
C ASP A 58 0.25 15.28 23.74
N LYS A 59 -0.24 14.08 24.06
CA LYS A 59 -0.65 13.09 23.05
C LYS A 59 -1.65 13.71 22.05
N ALA A 60 -2.39 14.73 22.50
CA ALA A 60 -3.24 15.55 21.66
C ALA A 60 -2.45 16.38 20.63
N ALA A 61 -1.33 17.01 20.98
CA ALA A 61 -0.52 17.79 20.05
C ALA A 61 0.15 16.91 18.97
N VAL A 62 0.63 15.72 19.36
CA VAL A 62 1.19 14.72 18.44
C VAL A 62 0.10 14.14 17.54
N ALA A 63 -1.09 13.87 18.08
CA ALA A 63 -2.24 13.44 17.27
C ALA A 63 -2.72 14.56 16.33
N LEU A 64 -2.67 15.82 16.76
CA LEU A 64 -3.04 16.98 15.96
C LEU A 64 -2.03 17.24 14.84
N SER A 65 -0.72 17.07 15.09
CA SER A 65 0.31 17.19 14.06
C SER A 65 0.24 16.04 13.06
N ALA A 66 -0.03 14.82 13.52
CA ALA A 66 -0.30 13.67 12.66
C ALA A 66 -1.56 13.91 11.80
N ALA A 67 -2.66 14.39 12.40
CA ALA A 67 -3.89 14.73 11.68
C ALA A 67 -3.72 15.90 10.70
N LYS A 68 -2.80 16.84 10.97
CA LYS A 68 -2.44 17.92 10.04
C LYS A 68 -1.70 17.42 8.78
N GLY A 69 -1.13 16.21 8.78
CA GLY A 69 -0.52 15.61 7.60
C GLY A 69 -1.46 14.72 6.77
N VAL A 70 -2.74 14.62 7.16
CA VAL A 70 -3.68 13.66 6.55
C VAL A 70 -4.57 14.33 5.52
N THR A 71 -4.64 13.76 4.33
CA THR A 71 -5.55 14.17 3.24
C THR A 71 -6.38 12.97 2.81
N THR A 72 -7.69 13.14 2.69
CA THR A 72 -8.61 12.06 2.33
C THR A 72 -9.31 12.38 1.03
N PHE A 73 -9.23 11.47 0.06
CA PHE A 73 -9.92 11.57 -1.21
C PHE A 73 -11.07 10.57 -1.27
N ALA A 74 -12.23 11.00 -1.74
CA ALA A 74 -13.35 10.13 -2.05
C ALA A 74 -13.22 9.67 -3.50
N ILE A 75 -13.03 8.37 -3.72
CA ILE A 75 -12.86 7.79 -5.06
C ILE A 75 -14.10 6.93 -5.36
N PRO A 76 -14.85 7.23 -6.44
CA PRO A 76 -15.99 6.43 -6.86
C PRO A 76 -15.52 5.07 -7.41
N THR A 77 -16.18 4.00 -6.99
CA THR A 77 -15.85 2.62 -7.33
C THR A 77 -17.11 1.77 -7.48
N CYS A 78 -17.02 0.65 -8.21
CA CYS A 78 -18.10 -0.34 -8.22
C CYS A 78 -18.09 -1.17 -6.92
N MET A 79 -19.21 -1.79 -6.54
CA MET A 79 -19.29 -2.59 -5.30
C MET A 79 -18.22 -3.68 -5.21
N LYS A 80 -17.86 -4.31 -6.33
CA LYS A 80 -16.82 -5.37 -6.38
C LYS A 80 -15.44 -4.86 -5.98
N HIS A 81 -15.10 -3.61 -6.30
CA HIS A 81 -13.78 -2.99 -6.07
C HIS A 81 -13.78 -1.94 -4.94
N GLY A 82 -14.96 -1.58 -4.43
CA GLY A 82 -15.17 -0.71 -3.28
C GLY A 82 -15.34 -1.45 -1.95
N SER A 83 -16.49 -1.27 -1.29
CA SER A 83 -16.87 -1.81 0.02
C SER A 83 -16.77 -3.33 0.11
N LYS A 84 -17.06 -4.07 -0.98
CA LYS A 84 -16.91 -5.53 -1.00
C LYS A 84 -15.45 -5.97 -1.17
N SER A 85 -14.61 -5.13 -1.79
CA SER A 85 -13.15 -5.31 -1.91
C SER A 85 -12.38 -4.79 -0.70
N VAL A 86 -13.04 -4.21 0.30
CA VAL A 86 -12.37 -3.79 1.53
C VAL A 86 -11.65 -5.00 2.07
N ARG A 87 -10.30 -4.92 2.16
CA ARG A 87 -9.43 -5.88 2.88
C ARG A 87 -10.16 -6.24 4.15
N SER A 88 -10.87 -7.36 4.11
CA SER A 88 -11.85 -7.61 5.15
C SER A 88 -11.02 -7.70 6.42
N LEU A 89 -11.46 -7.07 7.50
CA LEU A 89 -10.86 -7.30 8.82
C LEU A 89 -10.62 -8.81 9.02
N LYS A 90 -11.49 -9.66 8.45
CA LYS A 90 -11.33 -11.11 8.30
C LYS A 90 -9.98 -11.53 7.71
N THR A 91 -9.55 -11.06 6.53
CA THR A 91 -8.23 -11.44 5.94
C THR A 91 -7.04 -11.01 6.81
N LYS A 92 -7.09 -9.83 7.44
CA LYS A 92 -6.05 -9.38 8.39
C LYS A 92 -6.03 -10.24 9.65
N ILE A 93 -7.21 -10.53 10.20
CA ILE A 93 -7.37 -11.35 11.40
C ILE A 93 -6.93 -12.79 11.10
N ILE A 94 -7.28 -13.36 9.94
CA ILE A 94 -6.82 -14.68 9.52
C ILE A 94 -5.30 -14.72 9.39
N ALA A 95 -4.68 -13.68 8.80
CA ALA A 95 -3.22 -13.60 8.72
C ALA A 95 -2.57 -13.46 10.10
N ALA A 96 -3.14 -12.64 10.99
CA ALA A 96 -2.66 -12.48 12.36
C ALA A 96 -2.81 -13.76 13.19
N LEU A 97 -3.98 -14.39 13.15
CA LEU A 97 -4.24 -15.68 13.82
C LEU A 97 -3.34 -16.77 13.25
N GLY A 98 -3.20 -16.86 11.93
CA GLY A 98 -2.29 -17.78 11.26
C GLY A 98 -0.84 -17.59 11.71
N PHE A 99 -0.40 -16.34 11.85
CA PHE A 99 0.91 -16.03 12.41
C PHE A 99 1.04 -16.53 13.85
N PHE A 100 0.12 -16.18 14.76
CA PHE A 100 0.21 -16.60 16.16
C PHE A 100 0.13 -18.13 16.33
N VAL A 101 -0.72 -18.80 15.55
CA VAL A 101 -0.88 -20.26 15.59
C VAL A 101 0.34 -20.98 15.03
N LEU A 102 0.91 -20.51 13.92
CA LEU A 102 2.06 -21.17 13.28
C LEU A 102 3.41 -20.78 13.89
N PHE A 103 3.48 -19.67 14.61
CA PHE A 103 4.70 -19.21 15.28
C PHE A 103 5.20 -20.23 16.32
N TYR A 104 4.30 -20.82 17.12
CA TYR A 104 4.70 -21.78 18.15
C TYR A 104 5.25 -23.10 17.56
N PRO A 105 4.62 -23.74 16.56
CA PRO A 105 5.22 -24.84 15.81
C PRO A 105 6.60 -24.52 15.21
N ILE A 106 6.80 -23.32 14.68
CA ILE A 106 8.10 -22.90 14.13
C ILE A 106 9.18 -22.89 15.22
N LEU A 107 8.89 -22.31 16.38
CA LEU A 107 9.81 -22.33 17.52
C LEU A 107 10.10 -23.76 18.01
N PHE A 108 9.07 -24.60 18.06
CA PHE A 108 9.22 -26.00 18.45
C PHE A 108 10.17 -26.76 17.49
N PHE A 109 10.00 -26.63 16.18
CA PHE A 109 10.89 -27.27 15.22
C PHE A 109 12.30 -26.69 15.25
N LEU A 110 12.48 -25.38 15.44
CA LEU A 110 13.80 -24.77 15.64
C LEU A 110 14.51 -25.35 16.86
N LEU A 111 13.80 -25.53 17.98
CA LEU A 111 14.35 -26.16 19.17
C LEU A 111 14.72 -27.62 18.91
N GLN A 112 13.86 -28.38 18.20
CA GLN A 112 14.19 -29.76 17.84
C GLN A 112 15.39 -29.88 16.91
N ILE A 113 15.57 -28.96 15.96
CA ILE A 113 16.77 -28.89 15.11
C ILE A 113 18.01 -28.66 15.99
N ASN A 114 17.93 -27.74 16.95
CA ASN A 114 19.03 -27.48 17.89
C ASN A 114 19.38 -28.74 18.71
N VAL A 115 18.38 -29.39 19.29
CA VAL A 115 18.56 -30.66 20.03
C VAL A 115 19.13 -31.75 19.12
N ALA A 116 18.66 -31.86 17.89
CA ALA A 116 19.16 -32.86 16.94
C ALA A 116 20.64 -32.64 16.60
N LEU A 117 21.07 -31.38 16.46
CA LEU A 117 22.47 -31.03 16.26
C LEU A 117 23.34 -31.34 17.48
N VAL A 118 22.89 -30.99 18.69
CA VAL A 118 23.65 -31.20 19.93
C VAL A 118 23.81 -32.69 20.26
N TYR A 119 22.76 -33.48 20.08
CA TYR A 119 22.75 -34.90 20.42
C TYR A 119 22.96 -35.82 19.21
N SER A 120 23.37 -35.28 18.05
CA SER A 120 23.63 -36.04 16.82
C SER A 120 22.48 -36.99 16.42
N ARG A 121 21.23 -36.54 16.62
CA ARG A 121 20.01 -37.27 16.25
C ARG A 121 19.64 -36.98 14.78
N PRO A 122 18.79 -37.81 14.14
CA PRO A 122 18.33 -37.53 12.78
C PRO A 122 17.67 -36.16 12.67
N ILE A 123 18.25 -35.29 11.85
CA ILE A 123 17.80 -33.90 11.66
C ILE A 123 16.69 -33.77 10.60
N LEU A 124 16.50 -34.81 9.78
CA LEU A 124 15.58 -34.79 8.65
C LEU A 124 14.12 -34.56 9.09
N PRO A 125 13.59 -35.24 10.13
CA PRO A 125 12.20 -35.03 10.56
C PRO A 125 11.89 -33.60 11.03
N PRO A 126 12.67 -32.98 11.95
CA PRO A 126 12.37 -31.62 12.40
C PRO A 126 12.63 -30.57 11.31
N LEU A 127 13.60 -30.79 10.43
CA LEU A 127 13.86 -29.89 9.30
C LEU A 127 12.68 -29.85 8.33
N LEU A 128 12.10 -31.01 7.99
CA LEU A 128 10.95 -31.09 7.10
C LEU A 128 9.72 -30.42 7.72
N GLY A 129 9.47 -30.64 9.02
CA GLY A 129 8.40 -29.97 9.76
C GLY A 129 8.55 -28.44 9.77
N PHE A 130 9.78 -27.94 9.97
CA PHE A 130 10.09 -26.51 9.89
C PHE A 130 9.80 -25.92 8.50
N ILE A 131 10.24 -26.57 7.44
CA ILE A 131 10.06 -26.09 6.06
C ILE A 131 8.56 -26.01 5.72
N VAL A 132 7.78 -27.06 6.02
CA VAL A 132 6.36 -27.11 5.71
C VAL A 132 5.57 -26.04 6.48
N THR A 133 5.83 -25.88 7.78
CA THR A 133 5.14 -24.87 8.61
C THR A 133 5.50 -23.45 8.19
N THR A 134 6.77 -23.21 7.84
CA THR A 134 7.22 -21.90 7.34
C THR A 134 6.61 -21.59 5.98
N ALA A 135 6.58 -22.54 5.05
CA ALA A 135 5.96 -22.36 3.75
C ALA A 135 4.45 -22.06 3.86
N LEU A 136 3.75 -22.75 4.77
CA LEU A 136 2.34 -22.49 5.07
C LEU A 136 2.13 -21.09 5.64
N LEU A 137 3.00 -20.65 6.56
CA LEU A 137 2.94 -19.30 7.11
C LEU A 137 3.13 -18.24 6.02
N VAL A 138 4.12 -18.42 5.16
CA VAL A 138 4.38 -17.51 4.03
C VAL A 138 3.17 -17.43 3.10
N MET A 139 2.56 -18.57 2.76
CA MET A 139 1.33 -18.61 1.95
C MET A 139 0.19 -17.81 2.58
N ILE A 140 -0.06 -17.99 3.88
CA ILE A 140 -1.11 -17.26 4.60
C ILE A 140 -0.82 -15.75 4.64
N LEU A 141 0.44 -15.38 4.85
CA LEU A 141 0.86 -13.98 4.85
C LEU A 141 0.72 -13.34 3.47
N LEU A 142 1.14 -14.02 2.40
CA LEU A 142 0.97 -13.55 1.02
C LEU A 142 -0.49 -13.35 0.67
N TYR A 143 -1.36 -14.28 1.08
CA TYR A 143 -2.81 -14.14 0.92
C TYR A 143 -3.36 -12.92 1.69
N GLY A 144 -2.84 -12.66 2.90
CA GLY A 144 -3.29 -11.54 3.74
C GLY A 144 -2.68 -10.17 3.41
N LEU A 145 -1.54 -10.13 2.72
CA LEU A 145 -0.74 -8.92 2.43
C LEU A 145 -0.84 -8.44 0.97
N PHE A 146 -1.54 -9.17 0.10
CA PHE A 146 -1.65 -8.76 -1.30
C PHE A 146 -2.38 -7.40 -1.42
N PRO A 147 -1.84 -6.43 -2.20
CA PRO A 147 -2.40 -5.08 -2.30
C PRO A 147 -3.76 -5.08 -3.01
N ARG A 148 -4.66 -4.17 -2.61
CA ARG A 148 -6.02 -4.09 -3.17
C ARG A 148 -6.00 -3.80 -4.67
N ALA A 149 -7.06 -4.16 -5.38
CA ALA A 149 -7.20 -3.80 -6.79
C ALA A 149 -7.19 -2.26 -6.99
N LEU A 150 -7.86 -1.52 -6.10
CA LEU A 150 -7.87 -0.06 -6.11
C LEU A 150 -6.49 0.56 -5.84
N GLU A 151 -5.78 0.07 -4.82
CA GLU A 151 -4.39 0.52 -4.49
C GLU A 151 -3.40 0.18 -5.62
N ARG A 152 -3.69 -0.85 -6.41
CA ARG A 152 -2.91 -1.16 -7.62
C ARG A 152 -3.26 -0.21 -8.77
N ALA A 153 -4.54 0.12 -8.93
CA ALA A 153 -5.00 0.99 -10.01
C ALA A 153 -4.59 2.46 -9.83
N ILE A 154 -4.63 2.97 -8.60
CA ILE A 154 -4.27 4.35 -8.25
C ILE A 154 -3.15 4.31 -7.21
N ARG A 155 -1.98 4.83 -7.58
CA ARG A 155 -0.83 4.97 -6.67
C ARG A 155 -0.53 6.43 -6.39
N PHE A 156 -0.48 6.78 -5.12
CA PHE A 156 -0.05 8.10 -4.67
C PHE A 156 1.43 8.02 -4.27
N HIS A 157 2.28 8.78 -4.94
CA HIS A 157 3.73 8.75 -4.69
C HIS A 157 4.16 9.82 -3.71
N GLU A 158 3.79 11.06 -3.98
CA GLU A 158 4.17 12.22 -3.19
C GLU A 158 2.94 13.11 -3.00
N VAL A 159 2.66 13.47 -1.76
CA VAL A 159 1.63 14.44 -1.40
C VAL A 159 2.33 15.54 -0.64
N SER A 160 2.36 16.75 -1.20
CA SER A 160 2.90 17.92 -0.53
C SER A 160 1.78 18.88 -0.24
N ARG A 161 1.48 19.08 1.05
CA ARG A 161 0.45 20.04 1.46
C ARG A 161 0.91 21.48 1.25
N VAL A 162 2.21 21.72 1.39
CA VAL A 162 2.83 23.05 1.20
C VAL A 162 2.71 23.52 -0.24
N LYS A 163 2.92 22.63 -1.20
CA LYS A 163 2.82 22.93 -2.64
C LYS A 163 1.41 22.75 -3.20
N ASP A 164 0.46 22.35 -2.35
CA ASP A 164 -0.90 21.96 -2.74
C ASP A 164 -0.92 20.98 -3.92
N SER A 165 0.02 20.03 -3.97
CA SER A 165 0.22 19.16 -5.13
C SER A 165 0.30 17.68 -4.74
N VAL A 166 -0.40 16.84 -5.49
CA VAL A 166 -0.41 15.38 -5.34
C VAL A 166 0.13 14.76 -6.62
N LEU A 167 1.15 13.91 -6.49
CA LEU A 167 1.68 13.11 -7.59
C LEU A 167 1.04 11.72 -7.54
N LEU A 168 0.23 11.44 -8.56
CA LEU A 168 -0.52 10.21 -8.70
C LEU A 168 -0.13 9.48 -9.99
N SER A 169 -0.19 8.16 -9.95
CA SER A 169 0.00 7.28 -11.10
C SER A 169 -1.23 6.40 -11.26
N LEU A 170 -1.81 6.47 -12.45
CA LEU A 170 -2.99 5.70 -12.84
C LEU A 170 -2.55 4.55 -13.75
N SER A 171 -2.97 3.34 -13.42
CA SER A 171 -2.62 2.15 -14.21
C SER A 171 -3.49 1.97 -15.45
N ASN A 172 -4.73 2.47 -15.42
CA ASN A 172 -5.66 2.39 -16.55
C ASN A 172 -5.55 3.66 -17.39
N ALA A 173 -5.12 3.51 -18.65
CA ALA A 173 -4.91 4.63 -19.56
C ALA A 173 -6.22 5.38 -19.91
N GLU A 174 -7.33 4.66 -20.04
CA GLU A 174 -8.64 5.26 -20.36
C GLU A 174 -9.17 6.07 -19.19
N TYR A 175 -9.09 5.52 -17.97
CA TYR A 175 -9.41 6.27 -16.76
C TYR A 175 -8.50 7.50 -16.59
N GLY A 176 -7.22 7.36 -16.95
CA GLY A 176 -6.26 8.47 -16.92
C GLY A 176 -6.64 9.63 -17.82
N ARG A 177 -7.18 9.36 -19.02
CA ARG A 177 -7.67 10.41 -19.93
C ARG A 177 -8.87 11.13 -19.34
N LEU A 178 -9.88 10.40 -18.90
CA LEU A 178 -11.07 10.98 -18.26
C LEU A 178 -10.71 11.81 -17.02
N PHE A 179 -9.75 11.33 -16.25
CA PHE A 179 -9.25 12.06 -15.08
C PHE A 179 -8.54 13.37 -15.48
N LEU A 180 -7.76 13.37 -16.56
CA LEU A 180 -7.15 14.59 -17.10
C LEU A 180 -8.21 15.56 -17.63
N ASP A 181 -9.20 15.07 -18.38
CA ASP A 181 -10.29 15.88 -18.94
C ASP A 181 -11.09 16.60 -17.83
N HIS A 182 -11.35 15.92 -16.71
CA HIS A 182 -12.00 16.53 -15.54
C HIS A 182 -11.13 17.54 -14.78
N ASN A 183 -9.80 17.45 -14.92
CA ASN A 183 -8.84 18.26 -14.16
C ASN A 183 -7.91 19.08 -15.06
N GLU A 184 -8.30 19.42 -16.30
CA GLU A 184 -7.42 20.04 -17.31
C GLU A 184 -6.70 21.29 -16.82
N MET A 185 -7.35 22.11 -15.98
CA MET A 185 -6.76 23.34 -15.43
C MET A 185 -5.88 23.14 -14.18
N ALA A 186 -5.84 21.93 -13.64
CA ALA A 186 -5.23 21.61 -12.36
C ALA A 186 -4.25 20.42 -12.41
N ALA A 187 -4.08 19.79 -13.57
CA ALA A 187 -3.25 18.61 -13.78
C ALA A 187 -2.10 18.90 -14.76
N ASP A 188 -0.87 18.67 -14.31
CA ASP A 188 0.33 18.68 -15.13
C ASP A 188 0.84 17.25 -15.31
N ILE A 189 1.11 16.85 -16.55
CA ILE A 189 1.73 15.56 -16.85
C ILE A 189 3.24 15.73 -16.66
N ILE A 190 3.81 15.00 -15.71
CA ILE A 190 5.25 14.89 -15.55
C ILE A 190 5.66 13.64 -16.33
N GLU A 191 6.23 13.84 -17.51
CA GLU A 191 7.02 12.80 -18.14
C GLU A 191 8.30 12.66 -17.33
N ASP A 192 8.63 11.43 -16.89
CA ASP A 192 9.93 11.15 -16.27
C ASP A 192 11.01 11.39 -17.33
N ASP A 193 11.52 12.61 -17.42
CA ASP A 193 12.76 12.94 -18.10
C ASP A 193 13.90 12.28 -17.32
N SER A 194 14.09 10.99 -17.59
CA SER A 194 15.28 10.25 -17.21
C SER A 194 16.45 10.68 -18.11
N SER A 195 16.85 11.94 -17.96
CA SER A 195 18.12 12.46 -18.48
C SER A 195 18.73 13.53 -17.56
N GLU A 196 18.71 13.30 -16.24
CA GLU A 196 19.75 13.87 -15.38
C GLU A 196 20.97 12.96 -15.44
N THR A 197 21.80 13.19 -16.45
CA THR A 197 23.22 12.83 -16.42
C THR A 197 23.85 13.48 -15.19
N VAL A 198 24.22 12.65 -14.22
CA VAL A 198 25.13 13.03 -13.14
C VAL A 198 26.52 13.12 -13.76
N ASP A 199 27.01 14.34 -13.93
CA ASP A 199 28.46 14.62 -14.08
C ASP A 199 29.12 14.71 -12.70
#